data_AF-A0A1N7IF84-F1
#
_entry.id   AF-A0A1N7IF84-F1
#
_cell.length_a   1.000
_cell.length_b   1.000
_cell.length_c   1.000
_cell.angle_alpha   90.00
_cell.angle_beta   90.00
_cell.angle_gamma   90.00
#
_symmetry.space_group_name_H-M   'P 1'
#
loop_
_entity.id
_entity.type
_entity.pdbx_description
1 polymer ?
#
loop_
_entity_poly.entity_id
_entity_poly.type
_entity_poly.pdbx_seq_one_letter_code
_entity_poly.pdbx_strand_id
1 'polypeptide(L)'
;MKKILFALTFVLGVVFILNINFPLKKQDIYGKYINMNFDEPICCVEAPHTADTLVLYEDNTFKSKFYGMSTYKLYNGLNPEIELHYTDFGQPAVYKTYFLNGFFEKPKIILNADSNHYYEKLD
;
A
#
# COMPACT_ATOMS: atom_id res chain seq x y z
N MET A 1 35.25 -15.48 20.02
CA MET A 1 35.02 -14.07 19.61
C MET A 1 34.61 -13.93 18.14
N LYS A 2 35.41 -14.36 17.15
CA LYS A 2 35.06 -14.24 15.72
C LYS A 2 33.71 -14.89 15.33
N LYS A 3 33.40 -16.08 15.88
CA LYS A 3 32.10 -16.76 15.64
C LYS A 3 30.90 -16.01 16.23
N ILE A 4 31.07 -15.39 17.40
CA ILE A 4 30.02 -14.59 18.06
C ILE A 4 29.79 -13.29 17.29
N LEU A 5 30.87 -12.63 16.86
CA LEU A 5 30.79 -11.42 16.03
C LEU A 5 30.06 -11.71 14.72
N PHE A 6 30.39 -12.82 14.05
CA PHE A 6 29.73 -13.25 12.81
C PHE A 6 28.23 -13.55 13.01
N ALA A 7 27.88 -14.24 14.09
CA ALA A 7 26.49 -14.49 14.43
C ALA A 7 25.71 -13.18 14.68
N LEU A 8 26.33 -12.22 15.37
CA LEU A 8 25.70 -10.93 15.65
C LEU A 8 25.49 -10.11 14.38
N THR A 9 26.48 -10.02 13.49
CA THR A 9 26.32 -9.34 12.18
C THR A 9 25.29 -10.03 11.30
N PHE A 10 25.23 -11.36 11.32
CA PHE A 10 24.19 -12.10 10.59
C PHE A 10 22.80 -11.77 11.10
N VAL A 11 22.57 -11.81 12.43
CA VAL A 11 21.27 -11.46 13.03
C VAL A 11 20.88 -10.02 12.72
N LEU A 12 21.81 -9.06 12.85
CA LEU A 12 21.55 -7.67 12.49
C LEU A 12 21.23 -7.51 11.01
N GLY A 13 21.92 -8.24 10.13
CA GLY A 13 21.64 -8.25 8.70
C GLY A 13 20.25 -8.76 8.37
N VAL A 14 19.82 -9.86 9.01
CA VAL A 14 18.47 -10.41 8.84
C VAL A 14 17.41 -9.42 9.33
N VAL A 15 17.57 -8.86 10.52
CA VAL A 15 16.64 -7.85 11.06
C VAL A 15 16.56 -6.64 10.13
N PHE A 16 17.68 -6.19 9.58
CA PHE A 16 17.70 -5.08 8.63
C PHE A 16 16.89 -5.41 7.36
N ILE A 17 17.13 -6.56 6.75
CA ILE A 17 16.41 -7.00 5.53
C ILE A 17 14.90 -7.09 5.77
N LEU A 18 14.47 -7.57 6.94
CA LEU A 18 13.05 -7.67 7.29
C LEU A 18 12.35 -6.32 7.45
N ASN A 19 13.10 -5.22 7.62
CA ASN A 19 12.55 -3.86 7.78
C ASN A 19 12.67 -3.01 6.50
N ILE A 20 13.17 -3.55 5.39
CA ILE A 20 13.26 -2.82 4.12
C ILE A 20 11.92 -2.90 3.37
N ASN A 21 11.45 -1.75 2.89
CA ASN A 21 10.36 -1.67 1.92
C ASN A 21 10.91 -1.84 0.50
N PHE A 22 10.62 -2.96 -0.14
CA PHE A 22 11.18 -3.27 -1.46
C PHE A 22 10.39 -2.61 -2.59
N PRO A 23 11.04 -2.19 -3.69
CA PRO A 23 10.33 -1.78 -4.90
C PRO A 23 9.38 -2.87 -5.39
N LEU A 24 8.22 -2.48 -5.90
CA LEU A 24 7.20 -3.43 -6.36
C LEU A 24 7.52 -3.93 -7.78
N LYS A 25 7.27 -5.22 -8.02
CA LYS A 25 7.21 -5.76 -9.38
C LYS A 25 5.82 -5.47 -9.96
N LYS A 26 5.71 -5.47 -11.29
CA LYS A 26 4.43 -5.21 -12.00
C LYS A 26 3.28 -6.08 -11.47
N GLN A 27 3.50 -7.38 -11.34
CA GLN A 27 2.52 -8.34 -10.81
C GLN A 27 2.06 -8.00 -9.38
N ASP A 28 2.94 -7.41 -8.56
CA ASP A 28 2.64 -7.05 -7.18
C ASP A 28 1.77 -5.78 -7.12
N ILE A 29 1.77 -4.95 -8.17
CA ILE A 29 0.98 -3.70 -8.26
C ILE A 29 -0.45 -3.98 -8.74
N TYR A 30 -0.62 -4.63 -9.89
CA TYR A 30 -1.93 -4.74 -10.55
C TYR A 30 -2.78 -5.87 -9.98
N GLY A 31 -4.06 -5.64 -9.75
CA GLY A 31 -4.95 -6.63 -9.15
C GLY A 31 -5.91 -6.02 -8.13
N LYS A 32 -6.51 -6.88 -7.31
CA LYS A 32 -7.51 -6.47 -6.31
C LYS A 32 -6.82 -6.26 -4.97
N TYR A 33 -7.33 -5.29 -4.22
CA TYR A 33 -6.94 -5.02 -2.85
C TYR A 33 -8.19 -4.87 -2.00
N ILE A 34 -8.20 -5.49 -0.83
CA ILE A 34 -9.30 -5.42 0.13
C ILE A 34 -8.99 -4.42 1.23
N ASN A 35 -9.96 -3.57 1.57
CA ASN A 35 -9.81 -2.62 2.67
C ASN A 35 -9.81 -3.36 4.01
N MET A 36 -8.80 -3.13 4.84
CA MET A 36 -8.59 -3.77 6.14
C MET A 36 -8.56 -2.72 7.24
N ASN A 37 -9.14 -3.03 8.40
CA ASN A 37 -9.24 -2.12 9.55
C ASN A 37 -9.97 -0.80 9.22
N PHE A 38 -11.02 -0.91 8.40
CA PHE A 38 -11.86 0.22 7.97
C PHE A 38 -12.86 0.68 9.05
N ASP A 39 -12.96 -0.06 10.15
CA ASP A 39 -13.78 0.20 11.32
C ASP A 39 -13.05 1.00 12.40
N GLU A 40 -11.76 1.28 12.20
CA GLU A 40 -10.97 2.17 13.05
C GLU A 40 -11.55 3.60 13.07
N PRO A 41 -11.26 4.41 14.10
CA PRO A 41 -11.78 5.78 14.20
C PRO A 41 -11.48 6.60 12.95
N ILE A 42 -12.51 7.28 12.44
CA ILE A 42 -12.43 8.11 11.25
C ILE A 42 -11.36 9.19 11.46
N CYS A 43 -10.24 9.07 10.76
CA CYS A 43 -9.18 10.08 10.73
C CYS A 43 -9.25 10.97 9.49
N CYS A 44 -9.58 10.35 8.35
CA CYS A 44 -9.18 10.81 7.03
C CYS A 44 -10.34 10.61 6.08
N VAL A 45 -10.87 11.70 5.51
CA VAL A 45 -12.07 11.67 4.66
C VAL A 45 -11.82 11.03 3.31
N GLU A 46 -10.56 10.99 2.88
CA GLU A 46 -10.10 10.39 1.65
C GLU A 46 -9.97 8.87 1.75
N ALA A 47 -10.05 8.29 2.96
CA ALA A 47 -9.98 6.84 3.18
C ALA A 47 -11.39 6.25 3.36
N PRO A 48 -11.68 5.06 2.80
CA PRO A 48 -12.97 4.40 3.02
C PRO A 48 -13.05 3.81 4.43
N HIS A 49 -13.98 4.31 5.24
CA HIS A 49 -14.31 3.77 6.57
C HIS A 49 -15.45 2.73 6.51
N THR A 50 -15.48 1.98 5.42
CA THR A 50 -16.38 0.84 5.18
C THR A 50 -15.67 -0.19 4.32
N ALA A 51 -16.19 -1.43 4.29
CA ALA A 51 -15.67 -2.45 3.41
C ALA A 51 -15.66 -1.97 1.94
N ASP A 52 -14.47 -1.97 1.34
CA ASP A 52 -14.25 -1.60 -0.06
C ASP A 52 -13.22 -2.54 -0.70
N THR A 53 -13.23 -2.58 -2.03
CA THR A 53 -12.23 -3.29 -2.83
C THR A 53 -11.72 -2.38 -3.91
N LEU A 54 -10.42 -2.08 -3.87
CA LEU A 54 -9.72 -1.32 -4.90
C LEU A 54 -9.15 -2.28 -5.94
N VAL A 55 -9.46 -2.07 -7.21
CA VAL A 55 -8.91 -2.84 -8.33
C VAL A 55 -8.02 -1.93 -9.14
N LEU A 56 -6.73 -2.23 -9.22
CA LEU A 56 -5.76 -1.52 -10.06
C LEU A 56 -5.54 -2.27 -11.36
N TYR A 57 -5.79 -1.62 -12.49
CA TYR A 57 -5.58 -2.16 -13.84
C TYR A 57 -4.24 -1.72 -14.42
N GLU A 58 -3.73 -2.48 -15.40
CA GLU A 58 -2.44 -2.21 -16.06
C GLU A 58 -2.43 -0.93 -16.91
N ASP A 59 -3.60 -0.46 -17.33
CA ASP A 59 -3.79 0.73 -18.17
C ASP A 59 -3.88 2.04 -17.37
N ASN A 60 -3.39 2.03 -16.13
CA ASN A 60 -3.43 3.15 -15.18
C ASN A 60 -4.84 3.59 -14.78
N THR A 61 -5.85 2.72 -14.94
CA THR A 61 -7.19 2.93 -14.39
C THR A 61 -7.40 2.13 -13.12
N PHE A 62 -8.33 2.56 -12.26
CA PHE A 62 -8.74 1.79 -11.10
C PHE A 62 -10.27 1.80 -10.93
N LYS A 63 -10.77 0.88 -10.12
CA LYS A 63 -12.17 0.83 -9.70
C LYS A 63 -12.28 0.52 -8.22
N SER A 64 -13.12 1.25 -7.50
CA SER A 64 -13.55 0.96 -6.13
C SER A 64 -14.99 1.40 -5.92
N LYS A 65 -15.66 0.90 -4.89
CA LYS A 65 -17.02 1.36 -4.54
C LYS A 65 -16.99 2.77 -3.95
N PHE A 66 -15.95 3.09 -3.18
CA PHE A 66 -15.78 4.39 -2.53
C PHE A 66 -15.36 5.49 -3.51
N TYR A 67 -14.29 5.25 -4.28
CA TYR A 67 -13.71 6.25 -5.20
C TYR A 67 -14.35 6.24 -6.60
N GLY A 68 -15.12 5.22 -6.93
CA GLY A 68 -15.65 5.02 -8.28
C GLY A 68 -14.61 4.46 -9.25
N MET A 69 -14.72 4.81 -10.54
CA MET A 69 -13.80 4.37 -11.59
C MET A 69 -13.07 5.58 -12.17
N SER A 70 -11.74 5.56 -12.13
CA SER A 70 -10.91 6.69 -12.54
C SER A 70 -9.46 6.24 -12.81
N THR A 71 -8.50 7.16 -12.77
CA THR A 71 -7.09 6.93 -13.09
C THR A 71 -6.17 7.10 -11.90
N TYR A 72 -5.03 6.44 -11.92
CA TYR A 72 -3.99 6.61 -10.91
C TYR A 72 -2.62 6.86 -11.55
N LYS A 73 -1.71 7.42 -10.75
CA LYS A 73 -0.28 7.51 -11.08
C LYS A 73 0.53 6.68 -10.10
N LEU A 74 1.56 6.02 -10.62
CA LEU A 74 2.48 5.20 -9.84
C LEU A 74 3.88 5.80 -9.89
N TYR A 75 4.50 5.94 -8.73
CA TYR A 75 5.88 6.34 -8.57
C TYR A 75 6.65 5.17 -8.00
N ASN A 76 7.11 4.26 -8.87
CA ASN A 76 7.80 3.05 -8.46
C ASN A 76 9.29 3.33 -8.22
N GLY A 77 9.77 3.08 -7.01
CA GLY A 77 11.13 3.35 -6.56
C GLY A 77 11.36 2.77 -5.17
N LEU A 78 12.35 3.32 -4.44
CA LEU A 78 12.43 3.09 -2.99
C LEU A 78 11.26 3.81 -2.33
N ASN A 79 10.42 3.09 -1.60
CA ASN A 79 9.11 3.54 -1.12
C ASN A 79 8.15 3.88 -2.27
N PRO A 80 7.54 2.87 -2.90
CA PRO A 80 6.64 3.09 -4.01
C PRO A 80 5.41 3.91 -3.57
N GLU A 81 5.05 4.93 -4.35
CA GLU A 81 3.88 5.79 -4.09
C GLU A 81 2.80 5.62 -5.15
N ILE A 82 1.55 5.91 -4.76
CA ILE A 82 0.38 5.95 -5.65
C ILE A 82 -0.41 7.23 -5.40
N GLU A 83 -0.87 7.84 -6.49
CA GLU A 83 -1.84 8.94 -6.48
C GLU A 83 -3.12 8.45 -7.15
N LEU A 84 -4.21 8.37 -6.39
CA LEU A 84 -5.55 8.09 -6.90
C LEU A 84 -6.20 9.42 -7.29
N HIS A 85 -6.52 9.60 -8.56
CA HIS A 85 -7.29 10.74 -9.04
C HIS A 85 -8.75 10.30 -9.14
N TYR A 86 -9.69 10.98 -8.49
CA TYR A 86 -11.11 10.63 -8.53
C TYR A 86 -11.99 11.87 -8.52
N THR A 87 -13.30 11.69 -8.51
CA THR A 87 -14.26 12.78 -8.39
C THR A 87 -14.98 12.66 -7.07
N ASP A 88 -14.99 13.75 -6.31
CA ASP A 88 -15.73 13.87 -5.06
C ASP A 88 -16.66 15.09 -5.13
N PHE A 89 -17.95 14.90 -4.82
CA PHE A 89 -19.01 15.92 -5.00
C PHE A 89 -18.99 16.64 -6.36
N GLY A 90 -18.62 15.93 -7.44
CA GLY A 90 -18.53 16.48 -8.79
C GLY A 90 -17.26 17.31 -9.08
N GLN A 91 -16.32 17.38 -8.14
CA GLN A 91 -15.03 18.07 -8.29
C GLN A 91 -13.87 17.06 -8.35
N PRO A 92 -12.79 17.35 -9.10
CA PRO A 92 -11.58 16.53 -9.07
C PRO A 92 -10.96 16.49 -7.67
N ALA A 93 -10.63 15.30 -7.20
CA ALA A 93 -9.94 15.03 -5.95
C ALA A 93 -8.71 14.15 -6.21
N VAL A 94 -7.71 14.24 -5.32
CA VAL A 94 -6.49 13.44 -5.39
C VAL A 94 -6.18 12.90 -4.00
N TYR A 95 -5.95 11.60 -3.92
CA TYR A 95 -5.47 10.95 -2.71
C TYR A 95 -4.10 10.32 -2.97
N LYS A 96 -3.09 10.84 -2.29
CA LYS A 96 -1.71 10.38 -2.39
C LYS A 96 -1.35 9.53 -1.20
N THR A 97 -0.82 8.34 -1.46
CA THR A 97 -0.34 7.42 -0.43
C THR A 97 0.79 6.52 -0.98
N TYR A 98 1.21 5.53 -0.20
CA TYR A 98 2.34 4.67 -0.50
C TYR A 98 2.05 3.20 -0.28
N PHE A 99 2.88 2.38 -0.92
CA PHE A 99 2.87 0.95 -0.75
C PHE A 99 3.85 0.51 0.34
N LEU A 100 3.46 -0.52 1.08
CA LEU A 100 4.38 -1.35 1.84
C LEU A 100 4.51 -2.72 1.18
N ASN A 101 5.75 -3.12 0.94
CA ASN A 101 6.14 -4.37 0.32
C ASN A 101 7.27 -4.98 1.15
N GLY A 102 6.89 -5.46 2.34
CA GLY A 102 7.79 -6.13 3.27
C GLY A 102 8.15 -7.55 2.80
N PHE A 103 9.23 -8.08 3.34
CA PHE A 103 9.65 -9.45 3.06
C PHE A 103 8.64 -10.46 3.63
N PHE A 104 8.13 -11.37 2.79
CA PHE A 104 7.05 -12.33 3.11
C PHE A 104 5.68 -11.74 3.45
N GLU A 105 5.45 -10.46 3.20
CA GLU A 105 4.14 -9.84 3.35
C GLU A 105 3.45 -9.68 2.00
N LYS A 106 2.11 -9.62 2.00
CA LYS A 106 1.37 -9.17 0.83
C LYS A 106 1.58 -7.67 0.65
N PRO A 107 1.67 -7.16 -0.59
CA PRO A 107 1.70 -5.72 -0.83
C PRO A 107 0.48 -5.04 -0.20
N LYS A 108 0.73 -3.92 0.47
CA LYS A 108 -0.30 -3.08 1.08
C LYS A 108 -0.24 -1.69 0.49
N ILE A 109 -1.39 -1.02 0.35
CA ILE A 109 -1.48 0.42 0.10
C ILE A 109 -1.97 1.04 1.41
N ILE A 110 -1.13 1.85 2.05
CA ILE A 110 -1.48 2.44 3.34
C ILE A 110 -2.58 3.48 3.18
N LEU A 111 -3.54 3.50 4.09
CA LEU A 111 -4.57 4.53 4.15
C LEU A 111 -4.36 5.47 5.33
N ASN A 112 -4.01 4.89 6.48
CA ASN A 112 -3.50 5.60 7.64
C ASN A 112 -2.51 4.69 8.38
N ALA A 113 -1.29 5.19 8.59
CA ALA A 113 -0.26 4.46 9.31
C ALA A 113 -0.54 4.36 10.82
N ASP A 114 -1.13 5.41 11.41
CA ASP A 114 -1.35 5.48 12.87
C ASP A 114 -2.41 4.48 13.34
N SER A 115 -3.47 4.29 12.54
CA SER A 115 -4.53 3.33 12.82
C SER A 115 -4.34 1.97 12.15
N ASN A 116 -3.19 1.75 11.47
CA ASN A 116 -2.96 0.55 10.68
C ASN A 116 -4.11 0.26 9.69
N HIS A 117 -4.67 1.30 9.07
CA HIS A 117 -5.72 1.20 8.05
C HIS A 117 -5.06 1.11 6.68
N TYR A 118 -5.37 0.07 5.90
CA TYR A 118 -4.73 -0.17 4.62
C TYR A 118 -5.59 -1.02 3.69
N TYR A 119 -5.25 -0.96 2.40
CA TYR A 119 -5.66 -1.93 1.41
C TYR A 119 -4.64 -3.06 1.31
N GLU A 120 -5.03 -4.32 1.45
CA GLU A 120 -4.16 -5.48 1.28
C GLU A 120 -4.40 -6.17 -0.06
N LYS A 121 -3.33 -6.53 -0.77
CA LYS A 121 -3.41 -7.27 -2.04
C LYS A 121 -4.13 -8.61 -1.85
N LEU A 122 -5.12 -8.87 -2.68
CA LEU A 122 -5.65 -10.21 -2.92
C LEU A 122 -4.81 -10.86 -4.02
N ASP A 123 -4.32 -12.07 -3.70
CA ASP A 123 -3.43 -12.94 -4.49
C ASP A 123 -3.23 -12.56 -5.96
#